data_AF-A0A453T6H3-F1
#
_entry.id   AF-A0A453T6H3-F1
#
_cell.length_a   1.000
_cell.length_b   1.000
_cell.length_c   1.000
_cell.angle_alpha   90.00
_cell.angle_beta   90.00
_cell.angle_gamma   90.00
#
_symmetry.space_group_name_H-M   'P 1'
#
loop_
_entity.id
_entity.type
_entity.pdbx_description
1 polymer ?
#
loop_
_entity_poly.entity_id
_entity_poly.type
_entity_poly.pdbx_seq_one_letter_code
_entity_poly.pdbx_strand_id
1 'polypeptide(L)'
;SFLFGYHTGVVNEPLESISADLGFAGNTLAEGLVVSICLGGAFVGCLFSGSVADGIGRRRAFQLSTLPMIVGAALSALTNSLEGMLFGRLLVGAGMGLGPPVASLYITEVRIWYLCQCTIANSRYQHSSPMLTITCLLESRFLPPL
;
A
#
# COMPACT_ATOMS: atom_id res chain seq x y z
N SER A 1 -4.22 -3.83 -2.33
CA SER A 1 -5.29 -3.48 -1.38
C SER A 1 -5.43 -4.47 -0.23
N PHE A 2 -5.35 -5.80 -0.46
CA PHE A 2 -5.43 -6.80 0.62
C PHE A 2 -4.44 -6.55 1.78
N LEU A 3 -3.15 -6.34 1.47
CA LEU A 3 -2.10 -6.12 2.47
C LEU A 3 -2.34 -4.85 3.33
N PHE A 4 -2.88 -3.79 2.73
CA PHE A 4 -3.24 -2.56 3.44
C PHE A 4 -4.39 -2.78 4.43
N GLY A 5 -5.42 -3.55 4.02
CA GLY A 5 -6.51 -3.94 4.91
C GLY A 5 -6.03 -4.79 6.08
N TYR A 6 -5.10 -5.72 5.83
CA TYR A 6 -4.46 -6.53 6.88
C TYR A 6 -3.71 -5.65 7.89
N HIS A 7 -2.90 -4.69 7.41
CA HIS A 7 -2.17 -3.78 8.30
C HIS A 7 -3.10 -2.93 9.18
N THR A 8 -4.16 -2.37 8.62
CA THR A 8 -5.14 -1.60 9.39
C THR A 8 -5.89 -2.48 10.41
N GLY A 9 -6.26 -3.71 10.03
CA GLY A 9 -6.92 -4.66 10.94
C GLY A 9 -6.04 -5.07 12.12
N VAL A 10 -4.81 -5.52 11.84
CA VAL A 10 -3.84 -5.95 12.87
C VAL A 10 -3.42 -4.81 13.80
N VAL A 11 -3.51 -3.55 13.36
CA VAL A 11 -3.17 -2.38 14.18
C VAL A 11 -4.28 -2.01 15.17
N ASN A 12 -5.54 -2.25 14.83
CA ASN A 12 -6.70 -1.94 15.67
C ASN A 12 -6.87 -2.95 16.81
N GLU A 13 -6.63 -4.25 16.55
CA GLU A 13 -6.78 -5.32 17.53
C GLU A 13 -5.97 -5.10 18.84
N PRO A 14 -4.66 -4.78 18.82
CA PRO A 14 -3.90 -4.58 20.05
C PRO A 14 -4.18 -3.23 20.71
N LEU A 15 -4.89 -2.30 20.06
CA LEU A 15 -5.07 -0.95 20.58
C LEU A 15 -5.88 -0.94 21.89
N GLU A 16 -6.91 -1.78 21.98
CA GLU A 16 -7.74 -1.97 23.18
C GLU A 16 -6.95 -2.67 24.31
N SER A 17 -6.10 -3.65 23.97
CA SER A 17 -5.24 -4.29 24.97
C SER A 17 -4.18 -3.33 25.51
N ILE A 18 -3.63 -2.44 24.66
CA ILE A 18 -2.62 -1.46 25.06
C ILE A 18 -3.24 -0.33 25.89
N SER A 19 -4.48 0.08 25.61
CA SER A 19 -5.17 1.05 26.45
C SER A 19 -5.49 0.49 27.85
N ALA A 20 -5.78 -0.80 27.96
CA ALA A 20 -5.91 -1.50 29.22
C ALA A 20 -4.60 -1.58 30.02
N ASP A 21 -3.49 -1.91 29.37
CA ASP A 21 -2.18 -2.11 30.02
C ASP A 21 -1.52 -0.78 30.45
N LEU A 22 -1.74 0.31 29.68
CA LEU A 22 -1.27 1.65 30.02
C LEU A 22 -2.15 2.36 31.06
N GLY A 23 -3.22 1.73 31.56
CA GLY A 23 -4.11 2.30 32.56
C GLY A 23 -5.00 3.44 32.03
N PHE A 24 -5.14 3.57 30.71
CA PHE A 24 -6.05 4.52 30.07
C PHE A 24 -7.44 3.93 29.77
N ALA A 25 -7.74 2.73 30.31
CA ALA A 25 -9.03 2.07 30.19
C ALA A 25 -10.17 3.02 30.55
N GLY A 26 -10.91 3.48 29.52
CA GLY A 26 -12.06 4.39 29.66
C GLY A 26 -11.86 5.82 29.15
N ASN A 27 -10.65 6.22 28.73
CA ASN A 27 -10.42 7.55 28.16
C ASN A 27 -10.50 7.51 26.62
N THR A 28 -11.73 7.52 26.10
CA THR A 28 -12.04 7.46 24.66
C THR A 28 -11.31 8.52 23.82
N LEU A 29 -10.95 9.64 24.44
CA LEU A 29 -10.15 10.69 23.82
C LEU A 29 -8.75 10.20 23.42
N ALA A 30 -8.08 9.39 24.25
CA ALA A 30 -6.72 8.92 23.98
C ALA A 30 -6.71 7.90 22.83
N GLU A 31 -7.65 6.95 22.83
CA GLU A 31 -7.80 5.97 21.75
C GLU A 31 -8.13 6.67 20.41
N GLY A 32 -9.07 7.61 20.44
CA GLY A 32 -9.42 8.42 19.27
C GLY A 32 -8.23 9.23 18.74
N LEU A 33 -7.39 9.76 19.63
CA LEU A 33 -6.19 10.53 19.26
C LEU A 33 -5.15 9.66 18.57
N VAL A 34 -4.95 8.41 19.03
CA VAL A 34 -4.04 7.46 18.39
C VAL A 34 -4.53 7.09 16.98
N VAL A 35 -5.82 6.83 16.80
CA VAL A 35 -6.38 6.53 15.47
C VAL A 35 -6.31 7.76 14.56
N SER A 36 -6.66 8.94 15.07
CA SER A 36 -6.61 10.20 14.32
C SER A 36 -5.21 10.55 13.85
N ILE A 37 -4.19 10.39 14.70
CA ILE A 37 -2.80 10.69 14.32
C ILE A 37 -2.25 9.69 13.30
N CYS A 38 -2.68 8.43 13.38
CA CYS A 38 -2.34 7.41 12.37
C CYS A 38 -2.91 7.79 10.99
N LEU A 39 -4.19 8.21 10.95
CA LEU A 39 -4.83 8.71 9.73
C LEU A 39 -4.20 10.01 9.23
N GLY A 40 -3.85 10.93 10.13
CA GLY A 40 -3.13 12.16 9.80
C GLY A 40 -1.74 11.87 9.20
N GLY A 41 -1.00 10.93 9.79
CA GLY A 41 0.27 10.44 9.24
C GLY A 41 0.10 9.82 7.85
N ALA A 42 -0.93 8.98 7.67
CA ALA A 42 -1.24 8.39 6.37
C ALA A 42 -1.59 9.45 5.31
N PHE A 43 -2.34 10.50 5.68
CA PHE A 43 -2.65 11.61 4.79
C PHE A 43 -1.38 12.34 4.32
N VAL A 44 -0.48 12.66 5.25
CA VAL A 44 0.82 13.26 4.92
C VAL A 44 1.65 12.32 4.04
N GLY A 45 1.70 11.03 4.37
CA GLY A 45 2.38 10.01 3.55
C GLY A 45 1.87 9.97 2.11
N CYS A 46 0.55 10.01 1.91
CA CYS A 46 -0.06 10.05 0.58
C CYS A 46 0.33 11.30 -0.23
N LEU A 47 0.39 12.48 0.41
CA LEU A 47 0.81 13.72 -0.27
C LEU A 47 2.25 13.64 -0.78
N PHE A 48 3.16 13.08 0.02
CA PHE A 48 4.55 12.89 -0.38
C PHE A 48 4.75 11.74 -1.38
N SER A 49 3.80 10.80 -1.48
CA SER A 49 3.87 9.66 -2.40
C SER A 49 4.08 10.06 -3.85
N GLY A 50 3.42 11.12 -4.32
CA GLY A 50 3.49 11.54 -5.72
C GLY A 50 4.90 11.99 -6.10
N SER A 51 5.47 12.92 -5.31
CA SER A 51 6.82 13.42 -5.55
C SER A 51 7.90 12.34 -5.39
N VAL A 52 7.74 11.42 -4.44
CA VAL A 52 8.69 10.32 -4.23
C VAL A 52 8.61 9.28 -5.36
N ALA A 53 7.41 9.00 -5.87
CA ALA A 53 7.21 8.04 -6.96
C ALA A 53 7.84 8.51 -8.27
N ASP A 54 7.77 9.81 -8.56
CA ASP A 54 8.32 10.38 -9.80
C ASP A 54 9.85 10.53 -9.76
N GLY A 55 10.43 10.80 -8.58
CA GLY A 55 11.87 11.07 -8.46
C GLY A 55 12.78 9.85 -8.27
N ILE A 56 12.31 8.79 -7.60
CA ILE A 56 13.21 7.77 -7.01
C ILE A 56 13.11 6.40 -7.71
N GLY A 57 12.18 6.25 -8.67
CA GLY A 57 11.96 5.03 -9.42
C GLY A 57 11.13 4.00 -8.65
N ARG A 58 10.22 3.32 -9.35
CA ARG A 58 9.13 2.51 -8.74
C ARG A 58 9.59 1.41 -7.79
N ARG A 59 10.77 0.81 -8.05
CA ARG A 59 11.30 -0.26 -7.20
C ARG A 59 11.86 0.25 -5.87
N ARG A 60 12.42 1.46 -5.85
CA ARG A 60 12.98 2.06 -4.63
C ARG A 60 11.92 2.75 -3.78
N ALA A 61 10.85 3.25 -4.41
CA ALA A 61 9.71 3.82 -3.68
C ALA A 61 9.11 2.82 -2.67
N PHE A 62 9.03 1.54 -3.03
CA PHE A 62 8.53 0.48 -2.14
C PHE A 62 9.50 0.14 -0.99
N GLN A 63 10.81 0.22 -1.25
CA GLN A 63 11.82 0.01 -0.21
C GLN A 63 11.82 1.18 0.79
N LEU A 64 11.66 2.40 0.29
CA LEU A 64 11.61 3.61 1.12
C LEU A 64 10.36 3.69 2.00
N SER A 65 9.20 3.17 1.56
CA SER A 65 8.00 3.13 2.40
C SER A 65 8.11 2.14 3.56
N THR A 66 8.96 1.12 3.43
CA THR A 66 9.13 0.09 4.46
C THR A 66 10.02 0.56 5.62
N LEU A 67 10.97 1.48 5.35
CA LEU A 67 11.85 2.05 6.38
C LEU A 67 11.10 2.77 7.53
N PRO A 68 10.20 3.75 7.29
CA PRO A 68 9.47 4.41 8.35
C PRO A 68 8.51 3.47 9.08
N MET A 69 8.00 2.41 8.42
CA MET A 69 7.22 1.36 9.09
C MET A 69 8.07 0.59 10.10
N ILE A 70 9.28 0.15 9.73
CA ILE A 70 10.16 -0.58 10.65
C ILE A 70 10.58 0.31 11.81
N VAL A 71 10.97 1.56 11.53
CA VAL A 71 11.38 2.52 12.56
C VAL A 71 10.22 2.85 13.50
N GLY A 72 9.03 3.11 12.98
CA GLY A 72 7.85 3.41 13.79
C GLY A 72 7.38 2.23 14.64
N ALA A 73 7.46 1.00 14.11
CA ALA A 73 7.17 -0.22 14.86
C ALA A 73 8.20 -0.46 15.98
N ALA A 74 9.48 -0.27 15.69
CA ALA A 74 10.55 -0.36 16.68
C ALA A 74 10.39 0.68 17.80
N LEU A 75 10.08 1.94 17.45
CA LEU A 75 9.78 2.99 18.43
C LEU A 75 8.62 2.58 19.33
N SER A 76 7.51 2.12 18.73
CA SER A 76 6.31 1.71 19.46
C SER A 76 6.58 0.53 20.41
N ALA A 77 7.50 -0.36 20.06
CA ALA A 77 7.89 -1.50 20.89
C ALA A 77 8.84 -1.13 22.04
N LEU A 78 9.63 -0.06 21.89
CA LEU A 78 10.60 0.39 22.90
C LEU A 78 9.98 1.35 23.93
N THR A 79 8.95 2.11 23.55
CA THR A 79 8.36 3.14 24.41
C THR A 79 7.08 2.68 25.10
N ASN A 80 7.06 2.76 26.44
CA ASN A 80 5.85 2.57 27.27
C ASN A 80 5.13 3.88 27.61
N SER A 81 5.46 4.98 26.93
CA SER A 81 4.90 6.31 27.13
C SER A 81 3.92 6.68 26.01
N LEU A 82 2.81 7.35 26.35
CA LEU A 82 1.76 7.76 25.40
C LEU A 82 2.31 8.62 24.23
N GLU A 83 3.20 9.57 24.51
CA GLU A 83 3.85 10.41 23.49
C GLU A 83 4.70 9.60 22.49
N GLY A 84 5.46 8.62 22.99
CA GLY A 84 6.27 7.72 22.16
C GLY A 84 5.41 6.83 21.26
N MET A 85 4.29 6.34 21.79
CA MET A 85 3.32 5.55 21.04
C MET A 85 2.64 6.37 19.94
N LEU A 86 2.29 7.64 20.21
CA LEU A 86 1.74 8.58 19.23
C LEU A 86 2.73 8.83 18.07
N PHE A 87 4.00 9.07 18.39
CA PHE A 87 5.05 9.26 17.38
C PHE A 87 5.27 8.00 16.53
N GLY A 88 5.30 6.83 17.17
CA GLY A 88 5.41 5.54 16.46
C GLY A 88 4.26 5.31 15.49
N ARG A 89 3.02 5.61 15.91
CA ARG A 89 1.80 5.48 15.09
C ARG A 89 1.77 6.47 13.92
N LEU A 90 2.25 7.69 14.12
CA LEU A 90 2.40 8.67 13.04
C LEU A 90 3.38 8.17 11.97
N LEU A 91 4.54 7.64 12.37
CA LEU A 91 5.54 7.09 11.46
C LEU A 91 5.04 5.86 10.69
N VAL A 92 4.39 4.92 11.39
CA VAL A 92 3.78 3.74 10.75
C VAL A 92 2.68 4.15 9.78
N GLY A 93 1.82 5.10 10.16
CA GLY A 93 0.77 5.65 9.30
C GLY A 93 1.33 6.28 8.03
N ALA A 94 2.38 7.11 8.14
CA ALA A 94 3.06 7.74 7.01
C ALA A 94 3.68 6.70 6.05
N GLY A 95 4.32 5.65 6.58
CA GLY A 95 4.87 4.56 5.76
C GLY A 95 3.80 3.75 5.03
N MET A 96 2.69 3.45 5.71
CA MET A 96 1.57 2.70 5.13
C MET A 96 0.85 3.46 4.01
N GLY A 97 0.73 4.79 4.11
CA GLY A 97 0.07 5.63 3.08
C GLY A 97 0.77 5.61 1.71
N LEU A 98 2.08 5.38 1.69
CA LEU A 98 2.89 5.35 0.45
C LEU A 98 2.70 4.06 -0.38
N GLY A 99 2.30 2.95 0.25
CA GLY A 99 2.27 1.62 -0.39
C GLY A 99 1.21 1.46 -1.51
N PRO A 100 -0.09 1.72 -1.24
CA PRO A 100 -1.17 1.51 -2.22
C PRO A 100 -1.03 2.28 -3.55
N PRO A 101 -0.67 3.58 -3.57
CA PRO A 101 -0.50 4.31 -4.83
C PRO A 101 0.68 3.76 -5.65
N VAL A 102 1.81 3.42 -5.01
CA VAL A 102 2.99 2.84 -5.68
C VAL A 102 2.66 1.47 -6.30
N ALA A 103 1.93 0.62 -5.57
CA ALA A 103 1.50 -0.69 -6.07
C ALA A 103 0.59 -0.57 -7.30
N SER A 104 -0.38 0.34 -7.27
CA SER A 104 -1.33 0.58 -8.36
C SER A 104 -0.64 1.12 -9.61
N LEU A 105 0.34 2.03 -9.41
CA LEU A 105 1.19 2.51 -10.49
C LEU A 105 1.97 1.36 -11.10
N TYR A 106 2.73 0.60 -10.30
CA TYR A 106 3.56 -0.51 -10.78
C TYR A 106 2.76 -1.49 -11.67
N ILE A 107 1.58 -1.91 -11.21
CA ILE A 107 0.68 -2.79 -11.99
C ILE A 107 0.27 -2.13 -13.31
N THR A 108 0.02 -0.82 -13.30
CA THR A 108 -0.36 -0.06 -14.51
C THR A 108 0.78 -0.02 -15.54
N GLU A 109 2.04 0.19 -15.13
CA GLU A 109 3.18 0.14 -16.07
C GLU A 109 3.36 -1.25 -16.68
N VAL A 110 3.30 -2.27 -15.84
CA VAL A 110 3.44 -3.65 -16.29
C VAL A 110 2.31 -3.98 -17.27
N ARG A 111 1.06 -3.59 -16.95
CA ARG A 111 -0.09 -3.79 -17.82
C ARG A 111 0.08 -3.07 -19.16
N ILE A 112 0.60 -1.84 -19.19
CA ILE A 112 0.83 -1.10 -20.45
C ILE A 112 1.72 -1.91 -21.40
N TRP A 113 2.77 -2.56 -20.88
CA TRP A 113 3.66 -3.40 -21.69
C TRP A 113 2.93 -4.61 -22.28
N TYR A 114 2.18 -5.34 -21.45
CA TYR A 114 1.39 -6.48 -21.93
C TYR A 114 0.36 -6.08 -22.98
N LEU A 115 -0.32 -4.94 -22.78
CA LEU A 115 -1.36 -4.46 -23.69
C LEU A 115 -0.78 -4.02 -25.04
N CYS A 116 0.36 -3.32 -25.03
CA CYS A 116 1.08 -2.96 -26.26
C CYS A 116 1.56 -4.20 -27.04
N GLN A 117 2.04 -5.23 -26.33
CA GLN A 117 2.47 -6.48 -26.95
C GLN A 117 1.30 -7.25 -27.57
N CYS A 118 0.13 -7.27 -26.91
CA CYS A 118 -1.10 -7.82 -27.48
C CYS A 118 -1.58 -7.03 -28.71
N THR A 119 -1.48 -5.69 -28.71
CA THR A 119 -1.85 -4.87 -29.88
C THR A 119 -0.91 -5.09 -31.06
N ILE A 120 0.41 -5.19 -30.83
CA ILE A 120 1.39 -5.49 -31.89
C ILE A 120 1.19 -6.91 -32.44
N ALA A 121 0.89 -7.88 -31.56
CA ALA A 121 0.51 -9.23 -31.99
C ALA A 121 -0.77 -9.19 -32.84
N ASN A 122 -1.82 -8.52 -32.37
CA ASN A 122 -3.10 -8.38 -33.07
C ASN A 122 -2.96 -7.68 -34.44
N SER A 123 -2.14 -6.63 -34.52
CA SER A 123 -1.82 -5.94 -35.77
C SER A 123 -1.09 -6.83 -36.78
N ARG A 124 -0.24 -7.77 -36.34
CA ARG A 124 0.38 -8.78 -37.21
C ARG A 124 -0.60 -9.88 -37.66
N TYR A 125 -1.62 -10.21 -36.87
CA TYR A 125 -2.65 -11.18 -37.28
C TYR A 125 -3.65 -10.60 -38.28
N GLN A 126 -3.94 -9.30 -38.24
CA GLN A 126 -4.90 -8.67 -39.16
C GLN A 126 -4.41 -8.65 -40.63
N HIS A 127 -3.11 -8.80 -40.87
CA HIS A 127 -2.53 -8.88 -42.21
C HIS A 127 -2.49 -10.31 -42.77
N SER A 128 -2.89 -11.32 -41.97
CA SER A 128 -2.82 -12.75 -42.34
C SER A 128 -4.10 -13.49 -41.92
N SER A 129 -5.19 -13.24 -42.67
CA SER A 129 -6.47 -13.99 -42.73
C SER A 129 -7.44 -13.93 -41.51
N PRO A 130 -8.77 -13.79 -41.76
CA PRO A 130 -9.78 -13.50 -40.73
C PRO A 130 -10.18 -14.68 -39.82
N MET A 131 -9.61 -15.88 -40.00
CA MET A 131 -10.01 -17.07 -39.24
C MET A 131 -9.29 -17.23 -37.89
N LEU A 132 -8.15 -16.57 -37.67
CA LEU A 132 -7.37 -16.67 -36.43
C LEU A 132 -7.79 -15.69 -35.32
N THR A 133 -8.62 -14.69 -35.62
CA THR A 133 -9.06 -13.67 -34.64
C THR A 133 -9.93 -14.27 -33.54
N ILE A 134 -10.68 -15.35 -33.82
CA ILE A 134 -11.57 -16.00 -32.85
C ILE A 134 -10.77 -16.85 -31.84
N THR A 135 -9.68 -17.50 -32.27
CA THR A 135 -8.83 -18.31 -31.39
C THR A 135 -8.02 -17.45 -30.41
N CYS A 136 -7.56 -16.28 -30.85
CA CYS A 136 -6.79 -15.37 -30.00
C CYS A 136 -7.64 -14.70 -28.89
N LEU A 137 -8.94 -14.49 -29.15
CA LEU A 137 -9.90 -14.03 -28.13
C LEU A 137 -10.22 -15.12 -27.09
N LEU A 138 -10.21 -16.39 -27.47
CA LEU A 138 -10.37 -17.52 -26.55
C LEU A 138 -9.15 -17.72 -25.63
N GLU A 139 -7.93 -17.54 -26.15
CA GLU A 139 -6.69 -17.66 -25.36
C GLU A 139 -6.55 -16.55 -24.30
N SER A 140 -7.11 -15.35 -24.58
CA SER A 140 -7.09 -14.23 -23.62
C SER A 140 -7.99 -14.42 -22.39
N ARG A 141 -8.87 -15.43 -22.37
CA ARG A 141 -9.63 -15.83 -21.18
C ARG A 141 -8.91 -16.87 -20.31
N PHE A 142 -7.81 -17.45 -20.76
CA PHE A 142 -7.17 -18.61 -20.14
C PHE A 142 -5.89 -18.31 -19.35
N LEU A 143 -5.48 -17.05 -19.21
CA LEU A 143 -4.41 -16.70 -18.27
C LEU A 143 -4.98 -16.46 -16.86
N PRO A 144 -4.60 -17.27 -15.85
CA PRO A 144 -5.05 -17.06 -14.49
C PRO A 144 -4.40 -15.81 -13.88
N PRO A 145 -5.09 -15.07 -13.01
CA PRO A 145 -4.48 -13.99 -12.25
C PRO A 145 -3.56 -14.60 -11.18
N LEU A 146 -2.27 -14.29 -11.24
CA LEU A 146 -1.34 -14.36 -10.10
C LEU A 146 -1.03 -12.94 -9.64
#